data_AF-A0A928QSR5-F1
#
_entry.id   AF-A0A928QSR5-F1
#
_cell.length_a   1.000
_cell.length_b   1.000
_cell.length_c   1.000
_cell.angle_alpha   90.00
_cell.angle_beta   90.00
_cell.angle_gamma   90.00
#
_symmetry.space_group_name_H-M   'P 1'
#
loop_
_entity.id
_entity.type
_entity.pdbx_description
1 polymer ?
#
loop_
_entity_poly.entity_id
_entity_poly.type
_entity_poly.pdbx_seq_one_letter_code
_entity_poly.pdbx_strand_id
1 'polypeptide(L)'
;MTKTENRKKAVGIGIKPLGAGIALGVIVITLMLFLGSLLISGEKVPESFSEVIIPIAALFGGVFGGLLAGKQNRGNYVLTGLIVGLMLFGVRMILVLFNDNALMLNSTAVNVLIFLLLGSFFGGLMAGKKRKRHKK
;
A
#
# COMPACT_ATOMS: atom_id res chain seq x y z
N MET A 1 1.71 9.63 40.02
CA MET A 1 1.59 10.65 38.95
C MET A 1 2.36 10.27 37.67
N THR A 2 2.49 8.98 37.31
CA THR A 2 3.46 8.50 36.29
C THR A 2 2.85 7.76 35.08
N LYS A 3 1.54 7.88 34.83
CA LYS A 3 0.86 7.18 33.72
C LYS A 3 0.63 8.03 32.46
N THR A 4 0.72 9.35 32.56
CA THR A 4 0.40 10.28 31.47
C THR A 4 1.59 10.61 30.55
N GLU A 5 2.83 10.46 31.03
CA GLU A 5 4.02 10.84 30.26
C GLU A 5 4.37 9.84 29.14
N ASN A 6 4.04 8.56 29.30
CA ASN A 6 4.31 7.53 28.31
C ASN A 6 3.42 7.58 27.05
N ARG A 7 2.36 8.42 27.01
CA ARG A 7 1.55 8.59 25.80
C ARG A 7 2.18 9.52 24.75
N LYS A 8 3.07 10.43 25.14
CA LYS A 8 3.69 11.40 24.20
C LYS A 8 4.76 10.77 23.29
N LYS A 9 5.42 9.69 23.70
CA LYS A 9 6.44 9.00 22.88
C LYS A 9 5.86 8.04 21.81
N ALA A 10 4.55 7.81 21.78
CA ALA A 10 3.93 6.83 20.89
C ALA A 10 3.41 7.38 19.56
N VAL A 11 3.49 8.70 19.32
CA VAL A 11 2.85 9.35 18.15
C VAL A 11 3.83 9.67 17.01
N GLY A 12 5.14 9.54 17.24
CA GLY A 12 6.14 9.79 16.20
C GLY A 12 6.10 8.71 15.12
N ILE A 13 5.46 9.00 13.98
CA ILE A 13 5.56 8.17 12.78
C ILE A 13 6.95 8.37 12.20
N GLY A 14 7.80 7.34 12.28
CA GLY A 14 9.14 7.41 11.68
C GLY A 14 9.06 7.52 10.15
N ILE A 15 9.91 8.34 9.54
CA ILE A 15 9.99 8.49 8.08
C ILE A 15 10.62 7.24 7.42
N LYS A 16 11.65 6.65 8.06
CA LYS A 16 12.32 5.44 7.58
C LYS A 16 11.37 4.25 7.30
N PRO A 17 10.46 3.87 8.21
CA PRO A 17 9.54 2.77 7.97
C PRO A 17 8.50 3.03 6.89
N LEU A 18 8.11 4.30 6.70
CA LEU A 18 7.23 4.69 5.60
C LEU A 18 7.91 4.46 4.25
N GLY A 19 9.14 4.95 4.10
CA GLY A 19 9.90 4.79 2.85
C GLY A 19 10.08 3.33 2.45
N ALA A 20 10.42 2.45 3.40
CA ALA A 20 10.55 1.01 3.14
C ALA A 20 9.23 0.37 2.71
N GLY A 21 8.11 0.74 3.35
CA GLY A 21 6.78 0.25 2.97
C GLY A 21 6.33 0.73 1.59
N ILE A 22 6.56 2.00 1.26
CA ILE A 22 6.25 2.57 -0.06
C ILE A 22 7.07 1.87 -1.13
N ALA A 23 8.39 1.73 -0.93
CA ALA A 23 9.26 1.05 -1.89
C ALA A 23 8.80 -0.40 -2.16
N LEU A 24 8.49 -1.17 -1.10
CA LEU A 24 7.97 -2.52 -1.25
C LEU A 24 6.61 -2.54 -1.97
N GLY A 25 5.70 -1.62 -1.61
CA GLY A 25 4.41 -1.51 -2.25
C GLY A 25 4.52 -1.24 -3.75
N VAL A 26 5.38 -0.31 -4.15
CA VAL A 26 5.67 -0.01 -5.57
C VAL A 26 6.22 -1.24 -6.27
N ILE A 27 7.21 -1.93 -5.69
CA ILE A 27 7.79 -3.14 -6.29
C ILE A 27 6.72 -4.21 -6.53
N VAL A 28 5.85 -4.47 -5.54
CA VAL A 28 4.78 -5.46 -5.67
C VAL A 28 3.77 -5.07 -6.75
N ILE A 29 3.36 -3.80 -6.79
CA ILE A 29 2.45 -3.29 -7.83
C ILE A 29 3.08 -3.46 -9.21
N THR A 30 4.34 -3.02 -9.38
CA THR A 30 5.05 -3.13 -10.66
C THR A 30 5.19 -4.58 -11.11
N LEU A 31 5.54 -5.51 -10.20
CA LEU A 31 5.62 -6.94 -10.53
C LEU A 31 4.27 -7.51 -10.96
N MET A 32 3.18 -7.19 -10.25
CA MET A 32 1.84 -7.66 -10.62
C MET A 32 1.36 -7.08 -11.95
N LEU A 33 1.58 -5.79 -12.18
CA LEU A 33 1.24 -5.14 -13.45
C LEU A 33 2.08 -5.69 -14.60
N PHE A 34 3.36 -5.95 -14.38
CA PHE A 34 4.24 -6.56 -15.37
C PHE A 34 3.75 -7.98 -15.75
N LEU A 35 3.41 -8.81 -14.78
CA LEU A 35 2.81 -10.12 -15.02
C LEU A 35 1.48 -10.00 -15.78
N GLY A 36 0.65 -9.03 -15.41
CA GLY A 36 -0.58 -8.72 -16.12
C GLY A 36 -0.35 -8.34 -17.58
N SER A 37 0.64 -7.48 -17.83
CA SER A 37 1.03 -7.08 -19.19
C SER A 37 1.50 -8.27 -20.02
N LEU A 38 2.29 -9.19 -19.45
CA LEU A 38 2.71 -10.41 -20.17
C LEU A 38 1.54 -11.31 -20.56
N LEU A 39 0.51 -11.40 -19.70
CA LEU A 39 -0.69 -12.19 -19.99
C LEU A 39 -1.54 -11.57 -21.11
N ILE A 40 -1.65 -10.23 -21.12
CA ILE A 40 -2.37 -9.50 -22.16
C ILE A 40 -1.61 -9.57 -23.49
N SER A 41 -0.30 -9.30 -23.50
CA SER A 41 0.52 -9.35 -24.72
C SER A 41 0.62 -10.76 -25.32
N GLY A 42 0.42 -11.81 -24.52
CA GLY A 42 0.35 -13.18 -25.01
C GLY A 42 -1.03 -13.59 -25.56
N GLU A 43 -1.97 -12.64 -25.72
CA GLU A 43 -3.36 -12.85 -26.15
C GLU A 43 -4.13 -13.88 -25.31
N LYS A 44 -3.63 -14.22 -24.12
CA LYS A 44 -4.27 -15.18 -23.22
C LYS A 44 -5.46 -14.57 -22.49
N VAL A 45 -5.50 -13.24 -22.41
CA VAL A 45 -6.47 -12.48 -21.63
C VAL A 45 -6.89 -11.23 -22.40
N PRO A 46 -8.19 -10.89 -22.45
CA PRO A 46 -8.67 -9.68 -23.12
C PRO A 46 -8.18 -8.40 -22.43
N GLU A 47 -8.02 -7.31 -23.20
CA GLU A 47 -7.57 -6.01 -22.68
C GLU A 47 -8.49 -5.43 -21.60
N SER A 48 -9.79 -5.75 -21.63
CA SER A 48 -10.77 -5.36 -20.61
C SER A 48 -10.41 -5.88 -19.21
N PHE A 49 -9.58 -6.92 -19.13
CA PHE A 49 -9.09 -7.46 -17.86
C PHE A 49 -8.13 -6.49 -17.15
N SER A 50 -7.59 -5.49 -17.86
CA SER A 50 -6.78 -4.42 -17.27
C SER A 50 -7.53 -3.63 -16.19
N GLU A 51 -8.85 -3.45 -16.37
CA GLU A 51 -9.72 -2.77 -15.40
C GLU A 51 -9.81 -3.50 -14.06
N VAL A 52 -9.60 -4.82 -14.06
CA VAL A 52 -9.63 -5.69 -12.88
C VAL A 52 -8.24 -5.87 -12.30
N ILE A 53 -7.22 -6.05 -13.14
CA ILE A 53 -5.85 -6.35 -12.69
C ILE A 53 -5.21 -5.15 -11.98
N ILE A 54 -5.51 -3.92 -12.42
CA ILE A 54 -4.92 -2.71 -11.86
C ILE A 54 -5.36 -2.49 -10.40
N PRO A 55 -6.66 -2.50 -10.04
CA PRO A 55 -7.10 -2.43 -8.64
C PRO A 55 -6.59 -3.58 -7.78
N ILE A 56 -6.52 -4.81 -8.31
CA ILE A 56 -5.99 -5.97 -7.58
C ILE A 56 -4.50 -5.80 -7.27
N ALA A 57 -3.70 -5.39 -8.26
CA ALA A 57 -2.28 -5.10 -8.05
C ALA A 57 -2.10 -4.02 -6.97
N ALA A 58 -2.93 -2.98 -7.02
CA ALA A 58 -2.93 -1.90 -6.04
C ALA A 58 -3.30 -2.41 -4.62
N LEU A 59 -4.27 -3.32 -4.50
CA LEU A 59 -4.63 -3.98 -3.25
C LEU A 59 -3.44 -4.71 -2.64
N PHE A 60 -2.79 -5.60 -3.41
CA PHE A 60 -1.64 -6.37 -2.93
C PHE A 60 -0.47 -5.46 -2.58
N GLY A 61 -0.17 -4.47 -3.42
CA GLY A 61 0.82 -3.44 -3.13
C GLY A 61 0.58 -2.73 -1.80
N GLY A 62 -0.67 -2.31 -1.58
CA GLY A 62 -1.10 -1.71 -0.32
C GLY A 62 -0.92 -2.66 0.86
N VAL A 63 -1.37 -3.92 0.74
CA VAL A 63 -1.23 -4.93 1.80
C VAL A 63 0.23 -5.11 2.20
N PHE A 64 1.13 -5.37 1.25
CA PHE A 64 2.53 -5.63 1.56
C PHE A 64 3.26 -4.36 2.04
N GLY A 65 2.99 -3.20 1.43
CA GLY A 65 3.58 -1.93 1.86
C GLY A 65 3.13 -1.51 3.26
N GLY A 66 1.82 -1.57 3.52
CA GLY A 66 1.23 -1.28 4.82
C GLY A 66 1.67 -2.27 5.91
N LEU A 67 1.81 -3.56 5.57
CA LEU A 67 2.33 -4.58 6.48
C LEU A 67 3.78 -4.30 6.89
N LEU A 68 4.65 -3.96 5.93
CA LEU A 68 6.05 -3.69 6.23
C LEU A 68 6.20 -2.42 7.08
N ALA A 69 5.57 -1.31 6.67
CA ALA A 69 5.64 -0.06 7.41
C ALA A 69 5.03 -0.18 8.81
N GLY A 70 3.87 -0.85 8.92
CA GLY A 70 3.21 -1.12 10.20
C GLY A 70 4.06 -2.00 11.12
N LYS A 71 4.81 -2.98 10.59
CA LYS A 71 5.68 -3.85 11.40
C LYS A 71 6.84 -3.08 12.01
N GLN A 72 7.36 -2.10 11.27
CA GLN A 72 8.48 -1.28 11.73
C GLN A 72 8.02 -0.15 12.65
N ASN A 73 6.78 0.35 12.52
CA ASN A 73 6.25 1.40 13.38
C ASN A 73 5.46 0.84 14.58
N ARG A 74 6.09 0.82 15.76
CA ARG A 74 5.53 0.23 16.99
C ARG A 74 4.53 1.17 17.67
N GLY A 75 3.26 1.09 17.29
CA GLY A 75 2.16 1.71 18.06
C GLY A 75 0.98 2.16 17.20
N ASN A 76 1.25 2.66 16.00
CA ASN A 76 0.25 3.25 15.10
C ASN A 76 0.18 2.49 13.76
N TYR A 77 0.11 1.16 13.80
CA TYR A 77 0.21 0.30 12.60
C TYR A 77 -0.87 0.62 11.55
N VAL A 78 -2.11 0.88 12.00
CA VAL A 78 -3.24 1.22 11.12
C VAL A 78 -3.05 2.58 10.45
N LEU A 79 -2.72 3.61 11.24
CA LEU A 79 -2.47 4.96 10.72
C LEU A 79 -1.27 4.96 9.77
N THR A 80 -0.21 4.23 10.11
CA THR A 80 0.97 4.06 9.25
C THR A 80 0.59 3.40 7.93
N GLY A 81 -0.23 2.34 7.97
CA GLY A 81 -0.75 1.69 6.77
C GLY A 81 -1.55 2.66 5.88
N LEU A 82 -2.48 3.42 6.46
CA LEU A 82 -3.26 4.40 5.69
C LEU A 82 -2.39 5.48 5.06
N ILE A 83 -1.37 5.99 5.77
CA ILE A 83 -0.41 6.95 5.22
C ILE A 83 0.37 6.34 4.05
N VAL A 84 0.80 5.08 4.15
CA VAL A 84 1.46 4.39 3.04
C VAL A 84 0.51 4.27 1.83
N GLY A 85 -0.76 3.93 2.05
CA GLY A 85 -1.76 3.86 0.98
C GLY A 85 -1.95 5.20 0.26
N LEU A 86 -2.04 6.29 1.03
CA LEU A 86 -2.11 7.66 0.49
C LEU A 86 -0.84 8.04 -0.28
N MET A 87 0.35 7.72 0.26
CA MET A 87 1.61 8.00 -0.42
C MET A 87 1.78 7.17 -1.70
N LEU A 88 1.39 5.90 -1.71
CA LEU A 88 1.39 5.06 -2.91
C LEU A 88 0.44 5.62 -3.98
N PHE A 89 -0.73 6.09 -3.58
CA PHE A 89 -1.64 6.77 -4.50
C PHE A 89 -1.05 8.08 -5.03
N GLY A 90 -0.36 8.84 -4.18
CA GLY A 90 0.39 10.05 -4.57
C GLY A 90 1.47 9.73 -5.61
N VAL A 91 2.27 8.67 -5.40
CA VAL A 91 3.27 8.20 -6.37
C VAL A 91 2.60 7.86 -7.70
N ARG A 92 1.47 7.16 -7.69
CA ARG A 92 0.72 6.87 -8.91
C ARG A 92 0.27 8.14 -9.62
N MET A 93 -0.29 9.11 -8.89
CA MET A 93 -0.73 10.38 -9.47
C MET A 93 0.43 11.12 -10.13
N ILE A 94 1.59 11.15 -9.49
CA ILE A 94 2.80 11.73 -10.07
C ILE A 94 3.17 11.00 -11.37
N LEU A 95 3.17 9.66 -11.39
CA LEU A 95 3.47 8.89 -12.61
C LEU A 95 2.46 9.13 -13.74
N VAL A 96 1.19 9.32 -13.41
CA VAL A 96 0.14 9.64 -14.40
C VAL A 96 0.37 11.03 -15.03
N LEU A 97 0.90 12.01 -14.29
CA LEU A 97 1.22 13.33 -14.83
C LEU A 97 2.31 13.30 -15.93
N PHE A 98 3.16 12.28 -15.93
CA PHE A 98 4.19 12.09 -16.96
C PHE A 98 3.72 11.25 -18.16
N ASN A 99 2.45 10.83 -18.16
CA ASN A 99 1.89 10.03 -19.23
C ASN A 99 0.93 10.92 -20.04
N ASP A 100 1.20 11.09 -21.33
CA ASP A 100 0.41 11.98 -22.22
C ASP A 100 -1.08 11.58 -22.29
N ASN A 101 -1.41 10.36 -21.87
CA ASN A 101 -2.77 9.85 -21.69
C ASN A 101 -3.38 10.26 -20.33
N ALA A 102 -3.26 11.53 -19.94
CA ALA A 102 -3.70 12.07 -18.64
C ALA A 102 -5.23 12.02 -18.38
N LEU A 103 -6.01 11.49 -19.32
CA LEU A 103 -7.45 11.23 -19.21
C LEU A 103 -7.84 10.14 -18.20
N MET A 104 -6.88 9.53 -17.49
CA MET A 104 -7.13 8.48 -16.48
C MET A 104 -7.56 9.01 -15.09
N LEU A 105 -8.07 10.24 -14.98
CA LEU A 105 -8.88 10.69 -13.82
C LEU A 105 -10.32 10.12 -13.87
N ASN A 106 -10.48 8.91 -14.40
CA ASN A 106 -11.76 8.22 -14.53
C ASN A 106 -12.10 7.39 -13.26
N SER A 107 -13.22 6.67 -13.30
CA SER A 107 -13.66 5.70 -12.28
C SER A 107 -12.53 4.75 -11.79
N THR A 108 -11.60 4.39 -12.67
CA THR A 108 -10.41 3.58 -12.34
C THR A 108 -9.48 4.24 -11.32
N ALA A 109 -9.37 5.57 -11.30
CA ALA A 109 -8.58 6.29 -10.32
C ALA A 109 -9.14 6.11 -8.90
N VAL A 110 -10.45 6.27 -8.76
CA VAL A 110 -11.19 6.11 -7.51
C VAL A 110 -11.12 4.65 -7.03
N ASN A 111 -11.31 3.68 -7.93
CA ASN A 111 -11.18 2.26 -7.58
C ASN A 111 -9.79 1.96 -7.00
N VAL A 112 -8.72 2.36 -7.69
CA VAL A 112 -7.36 2.12 -7.19
C VAL A 112 -7.09 2.82 -5.86
N LEU A 113 -7.62 4.03 -5.62
CA LEU A 113 -7.52 4.67 -4.32
C LEU A 113 -8.17 3.81 -3.23
N ILE A 114 -9.41 3.36 -3.46
CA ILE A 114 -10.14 2.52 -2.52
C ILE A 114 -9.38 1.22 -2.24
N PHE A 115 -8.91 0.52 -3.28
CA PHE A 115 -8.17 -0.73 -3.12
C PHE A 115 -6.80 -0.52 -2.45
N LEU A 116 -6.09 0.57 -2.73
CA LEU A 116 -4.85 0.91 -2.01
C LEU A 116 -5.09 1.16 -0.53
N LEU A 117 -6.14 1.93 -0.19
CA LEU A 117 -6.49 2.23 1.18
C LEU A 117 -6.92 0.98 1.94
N LEU A 118 -7.81 0.17 1.34
CA LEU A 118 -8.23 -1.11 1.92
C LEU A 118 -7.04 -2.04 2.12
N GLY A 119 -6.21 -2.21 1.08
CA GLY A 119 -5.03 -3.06 1.14
C GLY A 119 -4.07 -2.61 2.24
N SER A 120 -3.74 -1.32 2.27
CA SER A 120 -2.81 -0.77 3.26
C SER A 120 -3.36 -0.79 4.68
N PHE A 121 -4.67 -0.61 4.83
CA PHE A 121 -5.37 -0.78 6.10
C PHE A 121 -5.28 -2.23 6.60
N PHE A 122 -5.58 -3.22 5.76
CA PHE A 122 -5.46 -4.64 6.10
C PHE A 122 -4.00 -5.03 6.40
N GLY A 123 -3.05 -4.56 5.59
CA GLY A 123 -1.62 -4.74 5.84
C GLY A 123 -1.19 -4.18 7.20
N GLY A 124 -1.61 -2.96 7.52
CA GLY A 124 -1.36 -2.32 8.81
C GLY A 124 -1.99 -3.09 9.99
N LEU A 125 -3.22 -3.58 9.84
CA LEU A 125 -3.87 -4.42 10.85
C LEU A 125 -3.11 -5.72 11.10
N MET A 126 -2.65 -6.40 10.04
CA MET A 126 -1.87 -7.63 10.15
C MET A 126 -0.52 -7.41 10.83
N ALA A 127 0.08 -6.22 10.69
CA ALA A 127 1.31 -5.86 11.39
C ALA A 127 1.14 -5.76 12.92
N GLY A 128 -0.05 -5.38 13.39
CA GLY A 128 -0.37 -5.18 14.80
C GLY A 128 -0.57 -6.48 15.61
N LYS A 129 -0.72 -7.64 14.95
CA LYS A 129 -0.82 -8.94 15.64
C LYS A 129 0.55 -9.30 16.25
N LYS A 130 0.79 -8.85 17.48
CA LYS A 130 1.94 -9.26 18.29
C LYS A 130 1.93 -10.78 18.40
N ARG A 131 2.94 -11.44 17.82
CA ARG A 131 3.29 -12.83 18.12
C ARG A 131 3.51 -12.89 19.63
N LYS A 132 2.56 -13.46 20.39
CA LYS A 132 2.74 -13.74 21.82
C LYS A 132 4.00 -14.60 21.91
N ARG A 133 5.14 -13.98 22.24
CA ARG A 133 6.40 -14.66 22.43
C ARG A 133 6.21 -15.46 23.70
N HIS A 134 5.82 -16.73 23.58
CA HIS A 134 5.86 -17.68 24.67
C HIS A 134 7.31 -17.71 25.18
N LYS A 135 7.57 -17.02 26.29
CA LYS A 135 8.77 -17.28 27.07
C LYS A 135 8.56 -18.68 27.66
N LYS A 136 9.28 -19.67 27.15
CA LYS A 136 9.66 -20.84 27.93
C LYS A 136 10.84 -20.44 28.81
#